data_AF-A0A6M0BXT7-F1
#
_entry.id   AF-A0A6M0BXT7-F1
#
_cell.length_a   1.000
_cell.length_b   1.000
_cell.length_c   1.000
_cell.angle_alpha   90.00
_cell.angle_beta   90.00
_cell.angle_gamma   90.00
#
_symmetry.space_group_name_H-M   'P 1'
#
loop_
_entity.id
_entity.type
_entity.pdbx_description
1 polymer ?
#
loop_
_entity_poly.entity_id
_entity_poly.type
_entity_poly.pdbx_seq_one_letter_code
_entity_poly.pdbx_strand_id
1 'polypeptide(L)' 'MLPFQNRYFWRGLKHHPINCTLLAGWQPEYKDPWFIITDLEPQSADILWYKLSLEIECSFKNIKSDRWQWQ' A
#
# COMPACT_ATOMS: atom_id res chain seq x y z
N MET A 1 -16.03 23.97 6.41
CA MET A 1 -15.87 22.52 6.15
C MET A 1 -14.43 22.18 6.50
N LEU A 2 -14.20 21.59 7.67
CA LEU A 2 -12.86 21.50 8.26
C LEU A 2 -11.99 20.50 7.49
N PRO A 3 -10.69 20.78 7.27
CA PRO A 3 -9.78 19.80 6.71
C PRO A 3 -9.58 18.68 7.73
N PHE A 4 -9.79 17.45 7.27
CA PHE A 4 -9.52 16.21 8.00
C PHE A 4 -8.02 16.14 8.30
N GLN A 5 -7.60 16.69 9.44
CA GLN A 5 -6.22 16.64 9.91
C GLN A 5 -5.93 15.20 10.37
N ASN A 6 -5.54 14.36 9.42
CA ASN A 6 -5.02 13.01 9.65
C ASN A 6 -3.67 13.08 10.37
N ARG A 7 -3.71 13.24 11.69
CA ARG A 7 -2.58 12.88 12.56
C ARG A 7 -2.88 11.55 13.22
N TYR A 8 -2.65 10.47 12.48
CA TYR A 8 -2.63 9.12 13.05
C TYR A 8 -1.20 8.76 13.48
N PHE A 9 -0.79 9.28 14.64
CA PHE A 9 0.45 8.87 15.30
C PHE A 9 0.21 7.51 15.98
N TRP A 10 0.40 6.41 15.25
CA TRP A 10 0.25 5.06 15.79
C TRP A 10 1.54 4.60 16.49
N ARG A 11 1.48 4.41 17.81
CA ARG A 11 2.54 3.72 18.60
C ARG A 11 2.42 2.20 18.44
N GLY A 12 2.81 1.66 17.28
CA GLY A 12 2.70 0.22 16.97
C GLY A 12 3.90 -0.63 17.37
N LEU A 13 5.08 -0.05 17.57
CA LEU A 13 6.31 -0.80 17.90
C LEU A 13 6.64 -0.61 19.38
N LYS A 14 6.07 -1.46 20.24
CA LYS A 14 6.17 -1.34 21.72
C LYS A 14 7.58 -1.37 22.28
N HIS A 15 8.54 -1.97 21.57
CA HIS A 15 9.93 -2.08 22.04
C HIS A 15 10.91 -1.16 21.31
N HIS A 16 10.60 -0.69 20.09
CA HIS A 16 11.44 0.23 19.30
C HIS A 16 10.57 1.09 18.37
N PRO A 17 10.05 2.25 18.83
CA PRO A 17 9.22 3.10 18.00
C PRO A 17 10.00 3.64 16.80
N ILE A 18 9.51 3.39 15.60
CA ILE A 18 10.05 3.93 14.35
C ILE A 18 9.13 5.06 13.90
N ASN A 19 9.72 6.18 13.47
CA ASN A 19 8.97 7.24 12.80
C ASN A 19 8.59 6.75 11.41
N CYS A 20 7.31 6.47 11.20
CA CYS A 20 6.77 6.03 9.93
C CYS A 20 5.37 6.60 9.73
N THR A 21 4.97 6.68 8.46
CA THR A 21 3.61 6.99 8.05
C THR A 21 2.84 5.69 7.86
N LEU A 22 1.66 5.62 8.48
CA LEU A 22 0.68 4.57 8.24
C LEU A 22 -0.41 5.11 7.31
N LEU A 23 -0.46 4.61 6.08
CA LEU A 23 -1.57 4.83 5.18
C LEU A 23 -2.63 3.76 5.43
N ALA A 24 -3.88 4.20 5.59
CA ALA A 24 -5.03 3.33 5.68
C ALA A 24 -5.99 3.67 4.55
N GLY A 25 -6.58 2.66 3.94
CA GLY A 25 -7.66 2.89 3.00
C GLY A 25 -8.65 1.75 3.01
N TRP A 26 -9.70 1.96 2.23
CA TRP A 26 -10.71 0.96 2.01
C TRP A 26 -11.50 1.41 0.78
N GLN A 27 -11.93 0.45 -0.04
CA GLN A 27 -12.90 0.70 -1.10
C GLN A 27 -14.07 -0.28 -0.93
N PRO A 28 -15.30 0.08 -1.33
CA PRO A 28 -16.49 -0.74 -1.13
C PRO A 28 -16.39 -2.17 -1.71
N GLU A 29 -15.52 -2.36 -2.71
CA GLU A 29 -15.28 -3.64 -3.38
C GLU A 29 -14.45 -4.60 -2.52
N TYR A 30 -13.84 -4.14 -1.43
CA TYR A 30 -13.00 -4.94 -0.54
C TYR A 30 -13.67 -5.21 0.81
N LYS A 31 -13.60 -6.46 1.26
CA LYS A 31 -14.15 -6.88 2.55
C LYS A 31 -13.42 -6.24 3.74
N ASP A 32 -12.10 -6.12 3.63
CA ASP A 32 -11.23 -5.68 4.70
C ASP A 32 -10.42 -4.44 4.27
N PRO A 33 -10.09 -3.51 5.18
CA PRO A 33 -9.24 -2.36 4.88
C PRO A 33 -7.78 -2.79 4.67
N TRP A 34 -7.07 -2.03 3.85
CA TRP A 34 -5.62 -2.17 3.64
C TRP A 34 -4.82 -1.13 4.45
N PHE A 35 -3.64 -1.54 4.88
CA PHE A 35 -2.70 -0.71 5.65
C PHE A 35 -1.31 -0.80 5.02
N ILE A 36 -0.65 0.34 4.87
CA ILE A 36 0.72 0.45 4.33
C ILE A 36 1.56 1.25 5.30
N ILE A 37 2.73 0.73 5.63
CA ILE A 37 3.74 1.44 6.41
C ILE A 37 4.81 1.93 5.44
N THR A 38 5.11 3.22 5.49
CA THR A 38 6.16 3.86 4.70
C THR A 38 6.94 4.86 5.55
N ASP A 39 8.18 5.10 5.17
CA ASP A 39 9.07 6.13 5.72
C ASP A 39 8.81 7.53 5.12
N LEU A 40 7.97 7.62 4.08
CA LEU A 40 7.64 8.87 3.41
C LEU A 40 6.66 9.72 4.23
N GLU A 41 6.70 11.04 4.02
CA GLU A 41 5.77 11.95 4.66
C GLU A 41 4.32 11.72 4.19
N PRO A 42 3.30 11.94 5.05
CA PRO A 42 1.90 11.72 4.68
C PRO A 42 1.41 12.50 3.46
N GLN A 43 2.05 13.64 3.16
CA GLN A 43 1.70 14.51 2.02
C GLN A 43 2.30 14.00 0.71
N SER A 44 3.34 13.18 0.79
CA SER A 44 4.04 12.61 -0.36
C SER A 44 3.60 11.18 -0.66
N ALA A 45 2.91 10.52 0.27
CA ALA A 45 2.56 9.11 0.16
C ALA A 45 1.11 8.92 -0.34
N ASP A 46 0.94 8.11 -1.38
CA ASP A 46 -0.37 7.76 -1.94
C ASP A 46 -0.61 6.25 -1.89
N ILE A 47 -1.81 5.86 -1.47
CA ILE A 47 -2.24 4.45 -1.40
C ILE A 47 -2.28 3.78 -2.78
N LEU A 48 -2.40 4.57 -3.86
CA LEU A 48 -2.36 4.10 -5.24
C LEU A 48 -1.04 3.41 -5.60
N TRP A 49 0.06 3.70 -4.90
CA TRP A 49 1.34 3.01 -5.15
C TRP A 49 1.30 1.53 -4.81
N TYR A 50 0.44 1.10 -3.87
CA TYR A 50 0.25 -0.33 -3.61
C TYR A 50 -0.50 -1.03 -4.74
N LYS A 51 -1.26 -0.29 -5.56
CA LYS A 51 -1.85 -0.85 -6.79
C LYS A 51 -0.77 -1.15 -7.84
N LEU A 52 0.33 -0.40 -7.88
CA LEU A 52 1.46 -0.70 -8.77
C LEU A 52 2.14 -2.03 -8.42
N SER A 53 2.09 -2.45 -7.15
CA SER A 53 2.58 -3.78 -6.76
C SER A 53 1.79 -4.93 -7.41
N LEU A 54 0.50 -4.73 -7.74
CA LEU A 54 -0.30 -5.71 -8.49
C LEU A 54 0.14 -5.82 -9.96
N GLU A 55 0.74 -4.77 -10.53
CA GLU A 55 1.26 -4.82 -11.90
C GLU A 55 2.44 -5.78 -12.04
N ILE A 56 3.21 -5.98 -10.95
CA ILE A 56 4.30 -6.95 -10.89
C ILE A 56 3.75 -8.37 -11.02
N GLU A 57 2.64 -8.69 -10.35
CA GLU A 57 1.99 -10.00 -10.45
C GLU A 57 1.47 -10.27 -11.86
N CYS A 58 0.81 -9.27 -12.48
CA CYS A 58 0.34 -9.37 -13.86
C CYS A 58 1.51 -9.56 -14.83
N SER A 59 2.61 -8.85 -14.64
CA SER A 59 3.83 -8.98 -15.44
C SER A 59 4.45 -10.37 -15.30
N PHE A 60 4.51 -10.94 -14.09
CA PHE A 60 4.97 -12.31 -13.88
C PHE A 60 4.08 -13.34 -14.56
N LYS A 61 2.75 -13.19 -14.48
CA LYS A 61 1.80 -14.04 -15.20
C LYS A 61 2.06 -13.99 -16.71
N ASN A 62 2.20 -12.79 -17.28
CA ASN A 62 2.44 -12.63 -18.71
C ASN A 62 3.79 -13.24 -19.14
N ILE A 63 4.85 -13.08 -18.35
CA ILE A 63 6.18 -13.60 -18.66
C ILE A 63 6.25 -15.13 -18.51
N LYS A 64 5.68 -15.68 -17.44
CA LYS A 64 5.81 -17.10 -17.11
C LYS A 64 4.76 -17.97 -17.79
N SER A 65 3.56 -17.46 -18.03
CA SER A 65 2.44 -18.25 -18.54
C SER A 65 2.16 -18.00 -20.03
N ASP A 66 2.17 -16.74 -20.48
CA ASP A 66 1.70 -16.40 -21.84
C ASP A 66 2.83 -16.27 -22.89
N ARG A 67 4.09 -16.13 -22.45
CA ARG A 67 5.24 -15.98 -23.36
C ARG A 67 6.19 -17.18 -23.41
N TRP A 68 5.93 -18.21 -22.63
CA TRP A 68 6.66 -19.48 -22.74
C TRP A 68 5.84 -20.50 -23.54
N GLN A 69 5.72 -20.23 -24.84
CA GLN A 69 5.33 -21.24 -25.81
C GLN A 69 6.49 -22.25 -25.91
N TRP A 70 6.54 -23.21 -24.97
CA TRP A 70 7.40 -24.38 -25.11
C TRP A 70 6.87 -25.17 -26.31
N GLN A 71 7.50 -25.02 -27.48
CA GLN A 71 7.50 -26.08 -28.46
C GLN A 71 8.29 -27.28 -27.92
#